data_AF-A0A3F3PKS8-F1
#
_entry.id   AF-A0A3F3PKS8-F1
#
_cell.length_a   1.000
_cell.length_b   1.000
_cell.length_c   1.000
_cell.angle_alpha   90.00
_cell.angle_beta   90.00
_cell.angle_gamma   90.00
#
_symmetry.space_group_name_H-M   'P 1'
#
loop_
_entity.id
_entity.type
_entity.pdbx_description
1 polymer ?
#
loop_
_entity_poly.entity_id
_entity_poly.type
_entity_poly.pdbx_seq_one_letter_code
_entity_poly.pdbx_strand_id
1 'polypeptide(L)'
;MIPGRQAFYKDRLNLGLSLSTDDICPSCHRYSLPVRFFVRDLEENIMISLRIGETPRRLRASPNCMQWFIEEQKLDCAFGSPNHGIPLQVECPDCDGRRTARGRKRKYVDI
;
A
#
# COMPACT_ATOMS: atom_id res chain seq x y z
N MET A 1 6.62 -4.59 25.30
CA MET A 1 5.98 -5.38 24.23
C MET A 1 7.09 -5.97 23.39
N ILE A 2 7.15 -7.31 23.24
CA ILE A 2 8.08 -7.91 22.28
C ILE A 2 7.46 -7.65 20.90
N PRO A 3 8.09 -6.89 20.00
CA PRO A 3 7.53 -6.62 18.68
C PRO A 3 7.56 -7.93 17.90
N GLY A 4 6.49 -8.72 17.97
CA GLY A 4 6.25 -9.79 17.02
C GLY A 4 6.29 -9.17 15.63
N ARG A 5 7.12 -9.69 14.73
CA ARG A 5 7.37 -9.14 13.38
C ARG A 5 6.04 -8.95 12.65
N GLN A 6 5.49 -7.73 12.70
CA GLN A 6 4.31 -7.36 11.96
C GLN A 6 4.75 -7.07 10.53
N ALA A 7 4.30 -7.87 9.58
CA ALA A 7 4.76 -7.77 8.20
C ALA A 7 3.60 -7.83 7.20
N PHE A 8 3.77 -7.13 6.09
CA PHE A 8 2.80 -7.13 4.99
C PHE A 8 3.11 -8.24 3.99
N TYR A 9 2.04 -8.84 3.47
CA TYR A 9 2.11 -9.92 2.51
C TYR A 9 1.18 -9.67 1.33
N LYS A 10 1.64 -9.99 0.12
CA LYS A 10 0.80 -10.28 -1.06
C LYS A 10 0.63 -11.80 -1.13
N ASP A 11 -0.55 -12.28 -0.82
CA ASP A 11 -0.87 -13.71 -0.73
C ASP A 11 0.04 -14.42 0.30
N ARG A 12 1.08 -15.12 -0.19
CA ARG A 12 2.11 -15.79 0.60
C ARG A 12 3.45 -15.06 0.59
N LEU A 13 3.61 -14.07 -0.28
CA LEU A 13 4.85 -13.33 -0.47
C LEU A 13 4.98 -12.21 0.55
N ASN A 14 6.07 -12.19 1.31
CA ASN A 14 6.39 -11.09 2.21
C ASN A 14 6.86 -9.88 1.39
N LEU A 15 6.26 -8.71 1.60
CA LEU A 15 6.58 -7.48 0.88
C LEU A 15 7.83 -6.75 1.40
N GLY A 16 8.52 -7.31 2.40
CA GLY A 16 9.70 -6.70 3.02
C GLY A 16 9.38 -5.48 3.88
N LEU A 17 8.11 -5.31 4.24
CA LEU A 17 7.61 -4.15 4.95
C LEU A 17 7.22 -4.53 6.38
N SER A 18 7.80 -3.84 7.36
CA SER A 18 7.45 -3.97 8.77
C SER A 18 6.70 -2.75 9.27
N LEU A 19 5.73 -2.93 10.16
CA LEU A 19 5.09 -1.80 10.85
C LEU A 19 6.09 -1.16 11.83
N SER A 20 6.39 0.12 11.64
CA SER A 20 7.14 0.95 12.59
C SER A 20 6.29 2.12 13.07
N THR A 21 6.50 2.56 14.32
CA THR A 21 5.93 3.81 14.83
C THR A 21 6.38 5.03 14.02
N ASP A 22 7.53 4.96 13.35
CA ASP A 22 8.06 6.05 12.52
C ASP A 22 7.24 6.32 11.25
N ASP A 23 6.42 5.34 10.85
CA ASP A 23 5.52 5.43 9.69
C ASP A 23 4.13 5.98 10.09
N ILE A 24 3.92 6.31 11.37
CA ILE A 24 2.77 7.09 11.84
C ILE A 24 3.07 8.58 11.58
N CYS A 25 2.17 9.25 10.87
CA CYS A 25 2.28 10.69 10.67
C CYS A 25 2.01 11.41 12.00
N PRO A 26 2.90 12.30 12.47
CA PRO A 26 2.71 12.99 13.75
C PRO A 26 1.54 13.99 13.71
N SER A 27 1.14 14.44 12.52
CA SER A 27 0.13 15.49 12.36
C SER A 27 -1.28 14.95 12.23
N CYS A 28 -1.47 13.87 11.44
CA CYS A 28 -2.79 13.26 11.28
C CYS A 28 -2.95 11.93 12.03
N HIS A 29 -1.90 11.44 12.70
CA HIS A 29 -1.85 10.19 13.46
C HIS A 29 -2.22 8.93 12.67
N ARG A 30 -2.19 9.01 11.33
CA ARG A 30 -2.45 7.88 10.44
C ARG A 30 -1.16 7.20 10.03
N TYR A 31 -1.25 5.91 9.82
CA TYR A 31 -0.18 5.12 9.23
C TYR A 31 -0.06 5.42 7.73
N SER A 32 1.15 5.75 7.27
CA SER A 32 1.44 6.03 5.85
C SER A 32 2.74 5.35 5.43
N LEU A 33 2.61 4.26 4.68
CA LEU A 33 3.74 3.49 4.17
C LEU A 33 3.54 3.20 2.68
N PRO A 34 4.45 3.65 1.79
CA PRO A 34 4.38 3.28 0.38
C PRO A 34 4.73 1.81 0.19
N VAL A 35 3.91 1.11 -0.59
CA VAL A 35 4.09 -0.30 -0.97
C VAL A 35 4.26 -0.41 -2.47
N ARG A 36 5.10 -1.33 -2.93
CA ARG A 36 5.28 -1.68 -4.35
C ARG A 36 5.36 -3.20 -4.48
N PHE A 37 4.71 -3.75 -5.48
CA PHE A 37 4.75 -5.17 -5.83
C PHE A 37 4.41 -5.32 -7.31
N PHE A 38 4.72 -6.49 -7.89
CA PHE A 38 4.36 -6.84 -9.25
C PHE A 38 3.12 -7.75 -9.27
N VAL A 39 2.38 -7.66 -10.36
CA VAL A 39 1.33 -8.59 -10.74
C VAL A 39 1.67 -9.16 -12.11
N ARG A 40 1.28 -10.40 -12.36
CA ARG A 40 1.58 -11.06 -13.64
C ARG A 40 0.63 -10.62 -14.74
N ASP A 41 -0.64 -10.43 -14.37
CA ASP A 41 -1.72 -10.01 -15.23
C ASP A 41 -2.73 -9.16 -14.43
N LEU A 42 -3.60 -8.44 -15.12
CA LEU A 42 -4.57 -7.54 -14.47
C LEU A 42 -5.75 -8.27 -13.83
N GLU A 43 -6.02 -9.51 -14.24
CA GLU A 43 -7.12 -10.34 -13.74
C GLU A 43 -6.69 -11.17 -12.51
N GLU A 44 -5.40 -11.21 -12.19
CA GLU A 44 -4.82 -11.87 -11.02
C GLU A 44 -5.41 -11.26 -9.74
N ASN A 45 -6.19 -12.06 -9.01
CA ASN A 45 -6.66 -11.69 -7.68
C ASN A 45 -5.49 -11.55 -6.72
N ILE A 46 -5.36 -10.36 -6.12
CA ILE A 46 -4.33 -10.08 -5.12
C ILE A 46 -4.96 -9.99 -3.73
N MET A 47 -4.38 -10.69 -2.76
CA MET A 47 -4.74 -10.55 -1.36
C MET A 47 -3.62 -9.84 -0.59
N ILE A 48 -3.88 -8.60 -0.15
CA ILE A 48 -2.96 -7.91 0.74
C ILE A 48 -3.37 -8.15 2.19
N SER A 49 -2.44 -8.64 2.99
CA SER A 49 -2.66 -8.91 4.41
C SER A 49 -1.54 -8.40 5.29
N LEU A 50 -1.89 -7.98 6.50
CA LEU A 50 -0.97 -7.75 7.60
C LEU A 50 -0.94 -8.99 8.47
N ARG A 51 0.23 -9.59 8.68
CA ARG A 51 0.39 -10.69 9.64
C ARG A 51 0.93 -10.15 10.95
N ILE A 52 0.22 -10.43 12.04
CA ILE A 52 0.65 -10.12 13.41
C ILE A 52 0.86 -11.47 14.10
N GLY A 53 2.11 -11.91 14.21
CA GLY A 53 2.41 -13.30 14.55
C GLY A 53 1.95 -14.24 13.44
N GLU A 54 1.20 -15.29 13.79
CA GLU A 54 0.68 -16.26 12.82
C GLU A 54 -0.67 -15.88 12.22
N THR A 55 -1.34 -14.85 12.76
CA THR A 55 -2.69 -14.47 12.32
C THR A 55 -2.66 -13.46 11.16
N PRO A 56 -3.16 -13.83 9.97
CA PRO A 56 -3.31 -12.88 8.87
C PRO A 56 -4.57 -12.02 9.05
N ARG A 57 -4.42 -10.71 8.89
CA ARG A 57 -5.50 -9.73 8.81
C ARG A 57 -5.55 -9.17 7.41
N ARG A 58 -6.64 -9.42 6.70
CA ARG A 58 -6.85 -8.90 5.34
C ARG A 58 -7.05 -7.38 5.39
N LEU A 59 -6.41 -6.68 4.47
CA LEU A 59 -6.73 -5.27 4.25
C LEU A 59 -8.06 -5.16 3.49
N ARG A 60 -8.75 -4.04 3.67
CA ARG A 60 -10.00 -3.76 2.94
C ARG A 60 -9.77 -3.80 1.42
N ALA A 61 -10.82 -4.08 0.68
CA ALA A 61 -10.80 -4.24 -0.78
C ALA A 61 -9.90 -5.40 -1.27
N SER A 62 -9.74 -6.46 -0.48
CA SER A 62 -9.06 -7.68 -0.91
C SER A 62 -9.80 -8.96 -0.46
N PRO A 63 -9.77 -10.05 -1.24
CA PRO A 63 -9.10 -10.19 -2.55
C PRO A 63 -9.88 -9.51 -3.69
N ASN A 64 -9.16 -8.83 -4.58
CA ASN A 64 -9.67 -8.26 -5.84
C ASN A 64 -8.54 -8.28 -6.88
N CYS A 65 -8.87 -8.27 -8.17
CA CYS A 65 -7.89 -8.17 -9.25
C CYS A 65 -7.43 -6.72 -9.49
N MET A 66 -6.29 -6.52 -10.15
CA MET A 66 -5.80 -5.17 -10.46
C MET A 66 -6.73 -4.39 -11.39
N GLN A 67 -7.41 -5.08 -12.30
CA GLN A 67 -8.44 -4.49 -13.17
C GLN A 67 -9.55 -3.82 -12.35
N TRP A 68 -10.03 -4.49 -11.28
CA TRP A 68 -11.04 -3.92 -10.39
C TRP A 68 -10.56 -2.62 -9.72
N PHE A 69 -9.29 -2.56 -9.28
CA PHE A 69 -8.74 -1.33 -8.72
C PHE A 69 -8.60 -0.21 -9.76
N ILE A 70 -8.21 -0.54 -10.99
CA ILE A 70 -8.11 0.41 -12.10
C ILE A 70 -9.49 1.02 -12.36
N GLU A 71 -10.53 0.19 -12.46
CA GLU A 71 -11.90 0.64 -12.72
C GLU A 71 -12.47 1.46 -11.56
N GLU A 72 -12.35 0.98 -10.32
CA GLU A 72 -12.90 1.63 -9.13
C GLU A 72 -12.22 2.98 -8.85
N GLN A 73 -10.90 3.07 -9.08
CA GLN A 73 -10.12 4.29 -8.85
C GLN A 73 -9.90 5.13 -10.11
N LYS A 74 -10.33 4.65 -11.28
CA LYS A 74 -10.14 5.28 -12.60
C LYS A 74 -8.68 5.57 -12.96
N LEU A 75 -7.80 4.64 -12.60
CA LEU A 75 -6.34 4.83 -12.74
C LEU A 75 -5.87 4.97 -14.19
N ASP A 76 -6.65 4.51 -15.15
CA ASP A 76 -6.37 4.49 -16.59
C ASP A 76 -7.18 5.52 -17.39
N CYS A 77 -7.86 6.46 -16.74
CA CYS A 77 -8.71 7.42 -17.45
C CYS A 77 -7.90 8.27 -18.44
N ALA A 78 -8.33 8.28 -19.71
CA ALA A 78 -7.66 9.00 -20.80
C ALA A 78 -7.76 10.54 -20.71
N PHE A 79 -8.65 11.07 -19.86
CA PHE A 79 -8.88 12.50 -19.71
C PHE A 79 -9.09 12.89 -18.25
N GLY A 80 -8.41 13.94 -17.79
CA GLY A 80 -8.38 14.34 -16.39
C GLY A 80 -7.20 13.75 -15.62
N SER A 81 -7.06 14.10 -14.34
CA SER A 81 -6.10 13.41 -13.47
C SER A 81 -6.60 11.99 -13.18
N PRO A 82 -5.72 11.01 -12.86
CA PRO A 82 -6.10 9.61 -12.59
C PRO A 82 -7.15 9.40 -11.49
N ASN A 83 -7.55 10.45 -10.78
CA ASN A 83 -8.56 10.46 -9.73
C ASN A 83 -9.66 11.50 -9.94
N HIS A 84 -9.68 12.22 -11.06
CA HIS A 84 -10.61 13.32 -11.35
C HIS A 84 -10.79 14.35 -10.21
N GLY A 85 -9.72 14.64 -9.47
CA GLY A 85 -9.78 15.57 -8.33
C GLY A 85 -10.44 15.00 -7.07
N ILE A 86 -10.87 13.73 -7.07
CA ILE A 86 -11.29 13.04 -5.84
C ILE A 86 -10.04 12.84 -4.99
N PRO A 87 -10.02 13.31 -3.73
CA PRO A 87 -8.91 13.04 -2.82
C PRO A 87 -8.80 11.52 -2.62
N LEU A 88 -7.82 10.89 -3.28
CA LEU A 88 -7.49 9.47 -3.06
C LEU A 88 -7.02 9.22 -1.62
N GLN A 89 -6.73 10.31 -0.90
CA GLN A 89 -6.02 10.34 0.36
C GLN A 89 -6.65 11.41 1.23
N VAL A 90 -6.44 11.24 2.53
CA VAL A 90 -6.72 12.35 3.43
C VAL A 90 -5.62 13.38 3.29
N GLU A 91 -6.06 14.60 2.99
CA GLU A 91 -5.23 15.78 2.86
C GLU A 91 -4.44 15.98 4.15
N CYS A 92 -3.15 15.67 4.08
CA CYS A 92 -2.21 15.86 5.17
C CYS A 92 -0.86 16.24 4.53
N PRO A 93 -0.46 17.51 4.61
CA PRO A 93 0.78 18.00 3.99
C PRO A 93 2.01 17.18 4.38
N ASP A 94 2.06 16.70 5.63
CA ASP A 94 3.16 15.87 6.13
C ASP A 94 3.16 14.45 5.55
N CYS A 95 1.99 13.87 5.28
CA CYS A 95 1.89 12.59 4.59
C CYS A 95 2.37 12.71 3.14
N ASP A 96 1.99 13.78 2.45
CA ASP A 96 2.39 14.03 1.06
C ASP A 96 3.89 14.31 0.95
N GLY A 97 4.45 15.13 1.83
CA GLY A 97 5.89 15.41 1.88
C GLY A 97 6.75 14.18 2.20
N ARG A 98 6.27 13.29 3.08
CA ARG A 98 6.99 12.03 3.39
C ARG A 98 7.05 11.09 2.19
N ARG A 99 6.05 11.09 1.30
CA ARG A 99 6.02 10.26 0.09
C ARG A 99 7.06 10.71 -0.94
N THR A 100 7.15 12.01 -1.19
CA THR A 100 8.12 12.58 -2.14
C THR A 100 9.56 12.38 -1.64
N ALA A 101 9.81 12.54 -0.35
CA ALA A 101 11.13 12.34 0.26
C ALA A 101 11.57 10.86 0.29
N ARG A 102 10.65 9.91 0.53
CA ARG A 102 10.94 8.45 0.53
C ARG A 102 11.00 7.83 -0.87
N GLY A 103 10.83 8.63 -1.93
CA GLY A 103 11.08 8.21 -3.32
C GLY A 103 12.54 7.87 -3.64
N ARG A 104 13.48 8.07 -2.70
CA ARG A 104 14.87 7.61 -2.82
C ARG A 104 14.94 6.07 -2.87
N LYS A 105 15.24 5.55 -4.07
CA LYS A 105 15.66 4.18 -4.43
C LYS A 105 15.78 3.22 -3.21
N ARG A 106 14.67 2.60 -2.80
CA ARG A 106 14.76 1.34 -2.05
C ARG A 106 15.16 0.26 -3.05
N LYS A 107 16.23 -0.48 -2.73
CA LYS A 107 16.78 -1.53 -3.61
C LYS A 107 15.65 -2.49 -4.01
N TYR A 108 15.56 -2.76 -5.30
CA TYR A 108 14.71 -3.78 -5.89
C TYR A 108 14.92 -5.09 -5.11
N VAL A 109 13.83 -5.71 -4.68
CA VAL A 109 13.85 -7.16 -4.45
C VAL A 109 13.16 -7.70 -5.69
N ASP A 110 13.96 -8.17 -6.65
CA ASP A 110 13.45 -9.06 -7.69
C ASP A 110 12.94 -10.31 -6.97
N ILE A 111 11.64 -10.57 -7.13
CA ILE A 111 10.97 -11.78 -6.66
C ILE A 111 10.33 -12.40 -7.88
#